data_AF-A0A3M0WFV5-F1
#
_entry.id   AF-A0A3M0WFV5-F1
#
_cell.length_a   1.000
_cell.length_b   1.000
_cell.length_c   1.000
_cell.angle_alpha   90.00
_cell.angle_beta   90.00
_cell.angle_gamma   90.00
#
_symmetry.space_group_name_H-M   'P 1'
#
loop_
_entity.id
_entity.type
_entity.pdbx_description
1 polymer ?
#
loop_
_entity_poly.entity_id
_entity_poly.type
_entity_poly.pdbx_seq_one_letter_code
_entity_poly.pdbx_strand_id
1 'polypeptide(L)' 'MNIKEIRELAKRFTKEELESCIFETVENGKNSCEINGDVMDVVNTLAKAQTVRELMENGMTEMEAVRELARRIRQVQGAE' A
#
# COMPACT_ATOMS: atom_id res chain seq x y z
N MET A 1 -9.69 -5.11 -4.41
CA MET A 1 -8.34 -4.53 -4.22
C MET A 1 -7.90 -3.92 -5.54
N ASN A 2 -7.59 -2.61 -5.58
CA ASN A 2 -7.07 -1.97 -6.80
C ASN A 2 -5.57 -2.21 -6.94
N ILE A 3 -5.20 -3.34 -7.55
CA ILE A 3 -3.79 -3.77 -7.68
C ILE A 3 -2.96 -2.76 -8.47
N LYS A 4 -3.55 -2.16 -9.52
CA LYS A 4 -2.83 -1.24 -10.41
C LYS A 4 -2.33 -0.02 -9.62
N GLU A 5 -3.20 0.58 -8.83
CA GLU A 5 -2.91 1.75 -7.99
C GLU A 5 -1.89 1.44 -6.90
N ILE A 6 -2.09 0.35 -6.14
CA ILE A 6 -1.13 -0.11 -5.11
C ILE A 6 0.28 -0.24 -5.68
N ARG A 7 0.37 -0.80 -6.88
CA ARG A 7 1.64 -1.05 -7.57
C ARG A 7 2.28 0.23 -8.11
N GLU A 8 1.49 1.17 -8.61
CA GLU A 8 1.97 2.49 -9.05
C GLU A 8 2.52 3.29 -7.86
N LEU A 9 1.82 3.28 -6.73
CA LEU A 9 2.25 3.95 -5.49
C LEU A 9 3.54 3.35 -4.94
N ALA A 10 3.64 2.02 -4.84
CA ALA A 10 4.84 1.33 -4.36
C ALA A 10 6.07 1.56 -5.25
N LYS A 11 5.86 1.93 -6.52
CA LYS A 11 6.94 2.32 -7.44
C LYS A 11 7.34 3.78 -7.29
N ARG A 12 6.34 4.65 -7.10
CA ARG A 12 6.52 6.12 -7.08
C ARG A 12 7.13 6.61 -5.76
N PHE A 13 6.81 5.95 -4.65
CA PHE A 13 7.16 6.41 -3.31
C PHE A 13 8.03 5.41 -2.54
N THR A 14 8.85 5.91 -1.62
CA THR A 14 9.60 5.09 -0.65
C THR A 14 8.68 4.61 0.47
N LYS A 15 9.18 3.68 1.30
CA LYS A 15 8.45 3.21 2.48
C LYS A 15 8.11 4.36 3.44
N GLU A 16 9.05 5.27 3.66
CA GLU A 16 8.92 6.41 4.57
C GLU A 16 7.95 7.48 4.03
N GLU A 17 7.97 7.71 2.72
CA GLU A 17 7.02 8.61 2.06
C GLU A 17 5.58 8.07 2.18
N LEU A 18 5.39 6.76 1.94
CA LEU A 18 4.10 6.11 2.11
C LEU A 18 3.61 6.15 3.56
N GLU A 19 4.50 5.97 4.53
CA GLU A 19 4.18 6.09 5.95
C GLU A 19 3.72 7.51 6.30
N SER A 20 4.43 8.52 5.79
CA SER A 20 4.07 9.93 5.96
C SER A 20 2.69 10.23 5.36
N CYS A 21 2.40 9.72 4.17
CA CYS A 21 1.08 9.88 3.55
C CYS A 21 -0.05 9.22 4.34
N ILE A 22 0.20 8.07 4.98
CA ILE A 22 -0.78 7.42 5.86
C ILE A 22 -1.06 8.32 7.06
N PHE A 23 -0.01 8.82 7.70
CA PHE A 23 -0.11 9.71 8.85
C PHE A 23 -0.88 10.99 8.52
N GLU A 24 -0.51 11.67 7.43
CA GLU A 24 -1.21 12.86 6.94
C GLU A 24 -2.69 12.59 6.66
N THR A 25 -3.02 11.46 6.04
CA THR A 25 -4.41 11.08 5.74
C THR A 25 -5.22 10.90 7.02
N VAL A 26 -4.66 10.25 8.02
CA VAL A 26 -5.33 10.01 9.31
C VAL A 26 -5.55 11.32 10.07
N GLU A 27 -4.56 12.21 10.11
CA GLU A 27 -4.66 13.45 10.86
C GLU A 27 -5.51 14.52 10.16
N ASN A 28 -5.33 14.68 8.85
CA ASN A 28 -5.82 15.84 8.11
C ASN A 28 -6.87 15.50 7.05
N GLY A 29 -7.11 14.20 6.80
CA GLY A 29 -7.96 13.73 5.70
C GLY A 29 -7.38 14.00 4.30
N LYS A 30 -6.10 14.39 4.20
CA LYS A 30 -5.38 14.72 2.97
C LYS A 30 -3.95 14.20 3.06
N ASN A 31 -3.30 13.94 1.92
CA ASN A 31 -1.92 13.47 1.88
C ASN A 31 -1.15 14.03 0.68
N SER A 32 0.16 14.05 0.83
CA SER A 32 1.16 14.41 -0.17
C SER A 32 1.32 13.38 -1.29
N CYS A 33 0.78 12.17 -1.12
CA CYS A 33 0.72 11.14 -2.17
C CYS A 33 -0.40 11.40 -3.20
N GLU A 34 -1.17 12.48 -3.04
CA GLU A 34 -2.24 12.94 -3.96
C GLU A 34 -3.38 11.92 -4.15
N ILE A 35 -3.59 11.03 -3.17
CA ILE A 35 -4.68 10.07 -3.19
C ILE A 35 -5.91 10.68 -2.53
N ASN A 36 -7.03 10.62 -3.25
CA ASN A 36 -8.32 11.14 -2.79
C ASN A 36 -9.30 9.99 -2.57
N GLY A 37 -10.19 10.13 -1.60
CA GLY A 37 -11.21 9.14 -1.28
C GLY A 37 -11.67 9.24 0.18
N ASP A 38 -12.42 8.25 0.62
CA ASP A 38 -12.70 8.08 2.05
C ASP A 38 -11.39 7.80 2.81
N VAL A 39 -11.25 8.35 4.03
CA VAL A 39 -10.04 8.23 4.84
C VAL A 39 -9.61 6.77 5.00
N MET A 40 -10.56 5.87 5.29
CA MET A 40 -10.24 4.46 5.48
C MET A 40 -9.83 3.78 4.18
N ASP A 41 -10.45 4.12 3.05
CA ASP A 41 -10.09 3.56 1.75
C ASP A 41 -8.70 4.02 1.28
N VAL A 42 -8.37 5.28 1.52
CA VAL A 42 -7.05 5.87 1.20
C VAL A 42 -5.97 5.22 2.07
N VAL A 43 -6.17 5.17 3.40
CA VAL A 43 -5.24 4.50 4.33
C VAL A 43 -5.04 3.04 3.95
N ASN A 44 -6.11 2.31 3.63
CA ASN A 44 -6.03 0.91 3.21
C ASN A 44 -5.20 0.74 1.92
N THR A 45 -5.30 1.67 0.99
CA THR A 45 -4.56 1.64 -0.27
C THR A 45 -3.08 1.95 -0.03
N LEU A 46 -2.78 3.00 0.73
CA LEU A 46 -1.42 3.39 1.09
C LEU A 46 -0.70 2.30 1.88
N ALA A 47 -1.34 1.70 2.89
CA ALA A 47 -0.75 0.63 3.70
C ALA A 47 -0.39 -0.61 2.86
N LYS A 48 -1.24 -0.94 1.87
CA LYS A 48 -0.95 -2.02 0.91
C LYS A 48 0.22 -1.68 -0.01
N ALA A 49 0.29 -0.43 -0.48
CA ALA A 49 1.41 0.05 -1.29
C ALA A 49 2.72 0.03 -0.48
N GLN A 50 2.69 0.46 0.77
CA GLN A 50 3.82 0.43 1.70
C GLN A 50 4.33 -1.00 1.91
N THR A 51 3.41 -1.96 2.10
CA THR A 51 3.76 -3.38 2.22
C THR A 51 4.44 -3.91 0.96
N VAL A 52 3.93 -3.57 -0.23
CA VAL A 52 4.54 -3.98 -1.51
C VAL A 52 5.93 -3.35 -1.66
N ARG A 53 6.09 -2.08 -1.31
CA ARG A 53 7.37 -1.39 -1.34
C ARG A 53 8.41 -2.06 -0.44
N GLU A 54 8.03 -2.36 0.80
CA GLU A 54 8.89 -3.06 1.76
C GLU A 54 9.31 -4.45 1.27
N LEU A 55 8.40 -5.21 0.65
CA LEU A 55 8.74 -6.50 0.06
C LEU A 55 9.74 -6.37 -1.10
N MET A 56 9.60 -5.35 -1.92
CA MET A 56 10.54 -5.06 -3.01
C MET A 56 11.92 -4.65 -2.48
N GLU A 57 11.97 -3.85 -1.42
CA GLU A 57 13.22 -3.47 -0.74
C GLU A 57 13.94 -4.68 -0.11
N ASN A 58 13.18 -5.71 0.27
CA ASN A 58 13.71 -7.00 0.73
C ASN A 58 14.14 -7.94 -0.42
N GLY A 59 14.18 -7.45 -1.66
CA GLY A 59 14.73 -8.18 -2.81
C GLY A 59 13.70 -8.93 -3.65
N MET A 60 12.40 -8.81 -3.36
CA MET A 60 11.36 -9.38 -4.22
C MET A 60 11.17 -8.54 -5.48
N THR A 61 10.84 -9.19 -6.60
CA THR A 61 10.30 -8.48 -7.75
C THR A 61 8.93 -7.90 -7.42
N GLU A 62 8.52 -6.87 -8.16
CA GLU A 62 7.19 -6.26 -8.05
C GLU A 62 6.04 -7.28 -8.12
N MET A 63 6.14 -8.25 -9.04
CA MET A 63 5.12 -9.30 -9.18
C MET A 63 5.08 -10.24 -7.98
N GLU A 64 6.23 -10.62 -7.44
CA GLU A 64 6.32 -11.45 -6.24
C GLU A 64 5.75 -10.72 -5.02
N ALA A 65 6.12 -9.45 -4.84
CA ALA A 65 5.62 -8.62 -3.76
C ALA A 65 4.09 -8.48 -3.78
N VAL A 66 3.49 -8.22 -4.96
CA VAL A 66 2.02 -8.14 -5.10
C VAL A 66 1.34 -9.49 -4.84
N ARG A 67 1.91 -10.60 -5.31
CA ARG A 67 1.37 -11.95 -5.04
C ARG A 67 1.45 -12.29 -3.56
N GLU A 68 2.56 -11.94 -2.91
CA GLU A 68 2.76 -12.14 -1.48
C GLU A 68 1.79 -11.31 -0.65
N LEU A 69 1.56 -10.04 -1.01
CA LEU A 69 0.50 -9.22 -0.41
C LEU A 69 -0.87 -9.91 -0.53
N ALA A 70 -1.24 -10.38 -1.73
CA ALA A 70 -2.51 -11.06 -1.95
C ALA A 70 -2.63 -12.36 -1.14
N ARG A 71 -1.52 -13.11 -0.96
CA ARG A 71 -1.45 -14.29 -0.11
C ARG A 71 -1.72 -13.93 1.36
N ARG A 72 -1.04 -12.91 1.89
CA ARG A 72 -1.22 -12.43 3.28
C ARG A 72 -2.66 -11.99 3.55
N ILE A 73 -3.29 -11.29 2.59
CA ILE A 73 -4.69 -10.87 2.72
C ILE A 73 -5.63 -12.09 2.82
N ARG A 74 -5.47 -13.10 1.95
CA ARG A 74 -6.31 -14.31 2.00
C ARG A 74 -6.19 -15.07 3.32
N GLN A 75 -4.98 -15.14 3.88
CA GLN A 75 -4.72 -15.76 5.18
C GLN A 75 -5.49 -15.08 6.32
N VAL A 76 -5.54 -13.74 6.31
CA VAL A 76 -6.31 -12.99 7.33
C VAL A 76 -7.81 -13.10 7.12
N GLN A 77 -8.27 -13.22 5.86
CA GLN A 77 -9.68 -13.31 5.52
C GLN A 77 -10.26 -14.73 5.62
N GLY A 78 -9.49 -15.72 6.06
CA GLY A 78 -9.94 -17.11 6.20
C GLY A 78 -10.32 -17.78 4.87
N ALA A 79 -9.83 -17.23 3.75
CA ALA A 79 -9.99 -17.81 2.42
C ALA A 79 -8.79 -18.72 2.15
N GLU A 80 -8.77 -19.89 2.78
CA GLU A 80 -7.91 -21.02 2.40
C GLU A 80 -8.64 -21.96 1.44
#